data_AF-A0A954W644-F1
#
_entry.id   AF-A0A954W644-F1
#
_cell.length_a   1.000
_cell.length_b   1.000
_cell.length_c   1.000
_cell.angle_alpha   90.00
_cell.angle_beta   90.00
_cell.angle_gamma   90.00
#
_symmetry.space_group_name_H-M   'P 1'
#
loop_
_entity.id
_entity.type
_entity.pdbx_description
1 polymer ?
#
loop_
_entity_poly.entity_id
_entity_poly.type
_entity_poly.pdbx_seq_one_letter_code
_entity_poly.pdbx_strand_id
1 'polypeptide(L)'
;AWYENTAGDGSAWTMHTIATNAAAAQSVYAVDMDGDGDMDAATCAYGDQIAAWFENDGKGNFKTHIVAREQAAYDIRAVDMDGDKDLDLLIAGQQSKNVAWYENPN
;
A
#
# COMPACT_ATOMS: atom_id res chain seq x y z
N ALA A 1 7.25 -0.28 7.69
CA ALA A 1 7.02 -0.10 9.14
C ALA A 1 6.21 1.17 9.34
N TRP A 2 5.48 1.28 10.45
CA TRP A 2 4.83 2.52 10.87
C TRP A 2 5.42 2.98 12.21
N TYR A 3 5.31 4.27 12.49
CA TYR A 3 5.82 4.87 13.73
C TYR A 3 4.66 5.48 14.51
N GLU A 4 4.41 4.95 15.70
CA GLU A 4 3.36 5.42 16.61
C GLU A 4 3.86 6.61 17.42
N ASN A 5 3.18 7.76 17.35
CA ASN A 5 3.43 8.89 18.23
C ASN A 5 2.84 8.61 19.63
N THR A 6 3.60 7.89 20.47
CA THR A 6 3.12 7.40 21.76
C THR A 6 2.90 8.50 22.80
N ALA A 7 3.57 9.64 22.66
CA ALA A 7 3.35 10.80 23.52
C ALA A 7 2.20 11.70 23.05
N GLY A 8 1.70 11.51 21.82
CA GLY A 8 0.66 12.35 21.20
C GLY A 8 1.13 13.76 20.80
N ASP A 9 2.31 14.18 21.23
CA ASP A 9 2.90 15.50 20.96
C ASP A 9 4.09 15.47 19.99
N GLY A 10 4.45 14.28 19.49
CA GLY A 10 5.54 14.07 18.54
C GLY A 10 6.92 13.92 19.18
N SER A 11 7.00 13.89 20.52
CA SER A 11 8.27 13.76 21.25
C SER A 11 8.77 12.31 21.40
N ALA A 12 7.90 11.31 21.26
CA ALA A 12 8.25 9.90 21.40
C ALA A 12 7.57 9.04 20.32
N TRP A 13 8.34 8.08 19.79
CA TRP A 13 7.92 7.23 18.68
C TRP A 13 8.27 5.76 18.92
N THR A 14 7.31 4.86 18.70
CA THR A 14 7.53 3.40 18.70
C THR A 14 7.44 2.88 17.28
N MET A 15 8.44 2.11 16.84
CA MET A 15 8.44 1.48 15.52
C MET A 15 7.70 0.15 15.55
N HIS A 16 6.78 -0.03 14.60
CA HIS A 16 6.03 -1.26 14.38
C HIS A 16 6.27 -1.76 12.95
N THR A 17 6.70 -3.01 12.83
CA THR A 17 7.02 -3.59 11.51
C THR A 17 5.73 -3.99 10.79
N ILE A 18 5.55 -3.51 9.55
CA ILE A 18 4.45 -3.92 8.65
C ILE A 18 4.83 -5.19 7.89
N ALA A 19 5.98 -5.14 7.20
CA ALA A 19 6.50 -6.25 6.42
C ALA A 19 8.03 -6.18 6.38
N THR A 20 8.69 -7.34 6.31
CA THR A 20 10.15 -7.46 6.17
C THR A 20 10.59 -7.93 4.79
N ASN A 21 9.65 -8.38 3.96
CA ASN A 21 9.86 -8.97 2.64
C ASN A 21 9.49 -8.02 1.48
N ALA A 22 9.46 -6.71 1.73
CA ALA A 22 9.24 -5.67 0.73
C ALA A 22 10.55 -4.89 0.46
N ALA A 23 11.65 -5.63 0.23
CA ALA A 23 13.01 -5.10 0.27
C ALA A 23 13.33 -4.05 -0.80
N ALA A 24 12.51 -3.93 -1.85
CA ALA A 24 12.67 -2.94 -2.91
C ALA A 24 11.44 -2.02 -3.12
N ALA A 25 10.61 -1.83 -2.09
CA ALA A 25 9.50 -0.87 -2.12
C ALA A 25 10.02 0.55 -2.46
N GLN A 26 9.42 1.18 -3.46
CA GLN A 26 9.80 2.52 -3.96
C GLN A 26 8.79 3.61 -3.59
N SER A 27 7.52 3.23 -3.48
CA SER A 27 6.44 4.14 -3.06
C SER A 27 5.55 3.44 -2.06
N VAL A 28 4.99 4.23 -1.14
CA VAL A 28 3.97 3.78 -0.19
C VAL A 28 2.84 4.80 -0.20
N TYR A 29 1.61 4.30 -0.23
CA TYR A 29 0.40 5.10 -0.16
C TYR A 29 -0.42 4.61 1.02
N ALA A 30 -0.72 5.49 1.98
CA ALA A 30 -1.57 5.17 3.12
C ALA A 30 -2.99 5.65 2.82
N VAL A 31 -3.95 4.72 2.87
CA VAL A 31 -5.38 4.98 2.63
C VAL A 31 -6.20 3.87 3.32
N ASP A 32 -7.42 4.17 3.72
CA ASP A 32 -8.42 3.15 4.12
C ASP A 32 -8.91 2.45 2.84
N MET A 33 -8.37 1.27 2.56
CA MET A 33 -8.52 0.60 1.25
C MET A 33 -9.80 -0.24 1.16
N ASP A 34 -10.24 -0.80 2.28
CA ASP A 34 -11.43 -1.65 2.38
C ASP A 34 -12.64 -0.95 3.04
N GLY A 35 -12.48 0.31 3.47
CA GLY A 35 -13.56 1.15 3.95
C GLY A 35 -13.99 0.82 5.39
N ASP A 36 -13.16 0.12 6.16
CA ASP A 36 -13.45 -0.24 7.54
C ASP A 36 -13.13 0.88 8.56
N GLY A 37 -12.48 1.95 8.09
CA GLY A 37 -12.10 3.13 8.86
C GLY A 37 -10.67 3.09 9.40
N ASP A 38 -9.94 2.00 9.18
CA ASP A 38 -8.55 1.85 9.57
C ASP A 38 -7.61 2.15 8.40
N MET A 39 -6.50 2.86 8.68
CA MET A 39 -5.55 3.22 7.62
C MET A 39 -4.69 2.02 7.24
N ASP A 40 -4.75 1.64 5.97
CA ASP A 40 -3.91 0.62 5.35
C ASP A 40 -2.66 1.23 4.69
N ALA A 41 -1.86 0.35 4.07
CA ALA A 41 -0.77 0.77 3.20
C ALA A 41 -0.75 -0.02 1.89
N ALA A 42 -0.52 0.64 0.76
CA ALA A 42 -0.20 0.02 -0.51
C ALA A 42 1.22 0.38 -0.95
N THR A 43 1.92 -0.52 -1.62
CA THR A 43 3.28 -0.30 -2.12
C THR A 43 3.50 -0.90 -3.50
N CYS A 44 4.48 -0.36 -4.21
CA CYS A 44 5.05 -0.99 -5.40
C CYS A 44 6.57 -1.01 -5.32
N ALA A 45 7.18 -2.02 -5.95
CA ALA A 45 8.62 -2.22 -5.96
C ALA A 45 9.17 -2.24 -7.39
N TYR A 46 10.29 -1.56 -7.61
CA TYR A 46 11.01 -1.62 -8.88
C TYR A 46 11.80 -2.93 -9.02
N GLY A 47 12.56 -3.30 -7.98
CA GLY A 47 13.45 -4.47 -8.01
C GLY A 47 12.70 -5.80 -7.87
N ASP A 48 11.83 -5.90 -6.87
CA ASP A 48 11.05 -7.12 -6.59
C ASP A 48 9.87 -7.28 -7.58
N GLN A 49 9.50 -6.20 -8.29
CA GLN A 49 8.41 -6.18 -9.27
C GLN A 49 7.06 -6.62 -8.69
N ILE A 50 6.85 -6.31 -7.42
CA ILE A 50 5.64 -6.64 -6.66
C ILE A 50 4.92 -5.34 -6.33
N ALA A 51 3.61 -5.36 -6.55
CA ALA A 51 2.69 -4.44 -5.89
C ALA A 51 1.93 -5.19 -4.79
N ALA A 52 1.80 -4.58 -3.62
CA ALA A 52 1.16 -5.19 -2.48
C ALA A 52 0.31 -4.18 -1.71
N TRP A 53 -0.77 -4.68 -1.12
CA TRP A 53 -1.59 -3.97 -0.14
C TRP A 53 -1.42 -4.66 1.22
N PHE A 54 -1.36 -3.88 2.28
CA PHE A 54 -1.21 -4.29 3.66
C PHE A 54 -2.45 -3.81 4.42
N GLU A 55 -3.43 -4.70 4.57
CA GLU A 55 -4.70 -4.52 5.29
C GLU A 55 -4.43 -4.49 6.80
N ASN A 56 -4.86 -3.44 7.49
CA ASN A 56 -4.65 -3.20 8.91
C ASN A 56 -5.94 -3.44 9.69
N ASP A 57 -5.91 -4.34 10.68
CA ASP A 57 -7.08 -4.65 11.52
C ASP A 57 -7.43 -3.60 12.60
N GLY A 58 -6.98 -2.35 12.42
CA GLY A 58 -7.10 -1.27 13.40
C GLY A 58 -6.24 -1.41 14.66
N LYS A 59 -5.52 -2.53 14.82
CA LYS A 59 -4.64 -2.79 15.98
C LYS A 59 -3.18 -2.87 15.57
N GLY A 60 -2.86 -2.53 14.32
CA GLY A 60 -1.53 -2.60 13.77
C GLY A 60 -1.11 -4.01 13.38
N ASN A 61 -2.03 -4.98 13.28
CA ASN A 61 -1.74 -6.27 12.68
C ASN A 61 -2.03 -6.19 11.18
N PHE A 62 -0.97 -6.28 10.38
CA PHE A 62 -1.08 -6.16 8.93
C PHE A 62 -1.17 -7.52 8.24
N LYS A 63 -2.16 -7.69 7.37
CA LYS A 63 -2.29 -8.81 6.44
C LYS A 63 -1.85 -8.37 5.06
N THR A 64 -0.94 -9.15 4.44
CA THR A 64 -0.38 -8.80 3.14
C THR A 64 -1.17 -9.44 2.00
N HIS A 65 -1.56 -8.63 1.03
CA HIS A 65 -2.14 -9.02 -0.24
C HIS A 65 -1.19 -8.69 -1.37
N ILE A 66 -0.90 -9.67 -2.23
CA ILE A 66 -0.13 -9.41 -3.45
C ILE A 66 -1.11 -9.01 -4.54
N VAL A 67 -1.04 -7.76 -4.95
CA VAL A 67 -1.91 -7.17 -5.99
C VAL A 67 -1.38 -7.55 -7.37
N ALA A 68 -0.07 -7.46 -7.56
CA ALA A 68 0.57 -7.75 -8.84
C ALA A 68 1.97 -8.33 -8.70
N ARG A 69 2.35 -9.11 -9.71
CA ARG A 69 3.71 -9.58 -9.96
C ARG A 69 4.17 -9.10 -11.33
N GLU A 70 5.49 -9.04 -11.52
CA GLU A 70 6.11 -8.56 -12.77
C GLU A 70 5.76 -7.09 -13.08
N GLN A 71 5.36 -6.34 -12.05
CA GLN A 71 4.99 -4.92 -12.14
C GLN A 71 6.09 -4.07 -11.52
N ALA A 72 7.11 -3.78 -12.31
CA ALA A 72 8.27 -2.99 -11.90
C ALA A 72 7.96 -1.48 -11.94
N ALA A 73 7.62 -0.91 -10.79
CA ALA A 73 7.03 0.43 -10.68
C ALA A 73 7.72 1.35 -9.67
N TYR A 74 7.51 2.67 -9.86
CA TYR A 74 7.99 3.72 -8.96
C TYR A 74 6.88 4.45 -8.22
N ASP A 75 5.64 4.45 -8.74
CA ASP A 75 4.53 5.12 -8.08
C ASP A 75 3.26 4.27 -8.10
N ILE A 76 2.48 4.42 -7.03
CA ILE A 76 1.21 3.76 -6.78
C ILE A 76 0.26 4.78 -6.16
N ARG A 77 -0.99 4.80 -6.63
CA ARG A 77 -2.06 5.66 -6.13
C ARG A 77 -3.32 4.84 -5.91
N ALA A 78 -4.08 5.21 -4.89
CA ALA A 78 -5.43 4.71 -4.71
C ALA A 78 -6.45 5.71 -5.23
N VAL A 79 -7.41 5.24 -6.02
CA VAL A 79 -8.49 6.06 -6.61
C VAL A 79 -9.64 5.14 -7.01
N ASP A 80 -10.88 5.56 -6.77
CA ASP A 80 -12.08 4.96 -7.35
C ASP A 80 -12.08 5.25 -8.88
N MET A 81 -11.65 4.27 -9.68
CA MET A 81 -11.44 4.48 -11.13
C MET A 81 -12.73 4.26 -11.93
N ASP A 82 -13.60 3.36 -11.47
CA ASP A 82 -14.79 2.94 -12.21
C ASP A 82 -16.11 3.54 -11.67
N GLY A 83 -16.07 4.20 -10.52
CA GLY A 83 -17.16 4.94 -9.91
C GLY A 83 -18.07 4.10 -9.00
N ASP A 84 -17.62 2.93 -8.56
CA ASP A 84 -18.40 2.04 -7.69
C ASP A 84 -18.29 2.33 -6.18
N LYS A 85 -17.35 3.23 -5.83
CA LYS A 85 -17.01 3.75 -4.48
C LYS A 85 -16.08 2.87 -3.66
N ASP A 86 -15.57 1.80 -4.21
CA ASP A 86 -14.37 1.20 -3.66
C ASP A 86 -13.13 1.92 -4.22
N LEU A 87 -12.00 1.78 -3.53
CA LEU A 87 -10.76 2.29 -4.06
C LEU A 87 -10.09 1.21 -4.90
N ASP A 88 -9.47 1.64 -6.00
CA ASP A 88 -8.60 0.80 -6.81
C ASP A 88 -7.13 1.18 -6.65
N LEU A 89 -6.23 0.42 -7.28
CA LEU A 89 -4.82 0.77 -7.37
C LEU A 89 -4.40 1.11 -8.81
N LEU A 90 -3.85 2.31 -8.99
CA LEU A 90 -3.24 2.78 -10.23
C LEU A 90 -1.71 2.83 -10.08
N ILE A 91 -1.00 2.15 -10.99
CA ILE A 91 0.44 1.95 -10.90
C ILE A 91 1.15 2.44 -12.15
N ALA A 92 2.19 3.27 -11.96
CA ALA A 92 3.08 3.73 -13.02
C ALA A 92 4.33 2.83 -13.12
N GLY A 93 4.31 1.91 -14.08
CA GLY A 93 5.34 0.91 -14.33
C GLY A 93 6.46 1.43 -15.22
N GLN A 94 7.66 1.61 -14.67
CA GLN A 94 8.79 2.12 -15.43
C GLN A 94 9.43 1.03 -16.29
N GLN A 95 9.76 -0.12 -15.70
CA GLN A 95 10.39 -1.21 -16.45
C GLN A 95 9.34 -2.12 -17.11
N SER A 96 8.15 -2.25 -16.52
CA SER A 96 7.00 -2.90 -17.16
C SER A 96 6.42 -2.06 -18.32
N LYS A 97 6.79 -0.78 -18.43
CA LYS A 97 6.43 0.14 -19.52
C LYS A 97 4.91 0.27 -19.73
N ASN A 98 4.17 0.32 -18.63
CA ASN A 98 2.72 0.39 -18.62
C ASN A 98 2.22 1.37 -17.55
N VAL A 99 0.97 1.78 -17.70
CA VAL A 99 0.15 2.26 -16.59
C VAL A 99 -0.89 1.16 -16.37
N ALA A 100 -0.92 0.58 -15.19
CA ALA A 100 -1.80 -0.53 -14.85
C ALA A 100 -2.80 -0.08 -13.80
N TRP A 101 -4.06 -0.42 -14.03
CA TRP A 101 -5.15 -0.29 -13.07
C TRP A 101 -5.49 -1.69 -12.56
N TYR A 102 -5.64 -1.81 -11.25
CA TYR A 102 -6.05 -3.03 -10.56
C TYR A 102 -7.33 -2.72 -9.80
N GLU A 103 -8.43 -3.26 -10.33
CA GLU A 103 -9.78 -3.16 -9.78
C GLU A 103 -9.86 -3.87 -8.44
N ASN A 104 -10.39 -3.19 -7.43
CA ASN A 104 -11.00 -3.84 -6.28
C ASN A 104 -12.44 -4.21 -6.69
N PRO A 105 -12.89 -5.46 -6.50
CA PRO A 105 -14.15 -5.90 -7.10
C PRO A 105 -15.41 -5.71 -6.21
N ASN A 106 -15.38 -4.90 -5.14
CA ASN A 106 -16.41 -4.95 -4.09
C ASN A 106 -17.03 -3.60 -3.70
#